data_AF-A0A356X0Y0-F1
#
_entry.id   AF-A0A356X0Y0-F1
#
_cell.length_a   1.000
_cell.length_b   1.000
_cell.length_c   1.000
_cell.angle_alpha   90.00
_cell.angle_beta   90.00
_cell.angle_gamma   90.00
#
_symmetry.space_group_name_H-M   'P 1'
#
loop_
_entity.id
_entity.type
_entity.pdbx_description
1 polymer ?
#
loop_
_entity_poly.entity_id
_entity_poly.type
_entity_poly.pdbx_seq_one_letter_code
_entity_poly.pdbx_strand_id
1 'polypeptide(L)'
;FNDDGEFARYVPVGGHATVSFNTEVRFNLDDLIKRFGMAVFLDGGQVWRNFTDIGSTPVQFGVGGGFRYQSPIGPIRVDLAYKVNPTDEDLRIYQGQEHGSAWNRWGLHFSIGQAF
;
A
#
# COMPACT_ATOMS: atom_id res chain seq x y z
N PHE A 1 19.69 -8.19 -9.13
CA PHE A 1 21.00 -7.69 -8.68
C PHE A 1 21.37 -6.49 -9.52
N ASN A 2 22.09 -5.51 -8.96
CA ASN A 2 22.70 -4.45 -9.75
C ASN A 2 23.94 -5.00 -10.49
N ASP A 3 24.59 -4.16 -11.28
CA ASP A 3 25.78 -4.53 -12.06
C ASP A 3 26.97 -4.94 -11.16
N ASP A 4 26.94 -4.55 -9.88
CA ASP A 4 27.95 -4.88 -8.86
C ASP A 4 27.68 -6.20 -8.13
N GLY A 5 26.59 -6.91 -8.47
CA GLY A 5 26.24 -8.19 -7.84
C GLY A 5 25.57 -8.07 -6.47
N GLU A 6 25.11 -6.88 -6.09
CA GLU A 6 24.34 -6.63 -4.86
C GLU A 6 22.83 -6.79 -5.08
N PHE A 7 22.13 -7.24 -4.04
CA PHE A 7 20.67 -7.33 -4.08
C PHE A 7 20.08 -5.92 -4.24
N ALA A 8 19.37 -5.70 -5.35
CA ALA A 8 18.77 -4.40 -5.65
C ALA A 8 17.30 -4.33 -5.21
N ARG A 9 16.49 -5.27 -5.71
CA ARG A 9 15.05 -5.38 -5.42
C ARG A 9 14.49 -6.70 -5.90
N TYR A 10 13.35 -7.08 -5.33
CA TYR A 10 12.43 -8.02 -5.97
C TYR A 10 11.71 -7.35 -7.15
N VAL A 11 11.43 -8.13 -8.18
CA VAL A 11 10.62 -7.70 -9.33
C VAL A 11 9.37 -8.59 -9.36
N PRO A 12 8.17 -8.02 -9.14
CA PRO A 12 6.95 -8.81 -9.18
C PRO A 12 6.65 -9.26 -10.61
N VAL A 13 6.25 -10.52 -10.77
CA VAL A 13 5.91 -11.13 -12.07
C VAL A 13 4.40 -11.32 -12.28
N GLY A 14 3.59 -10.97 -11.28
CA GLY A 14 2.14 -11.14 -11.31
C GLY A 14 1.68 -12.60 -11.16
N GLY A 15 0.40 -12.82 -11.45
CA GLY A 15 -0.27 -14.12 -11.33
C GLY A 15 -1.64 -14.12 -12.00
N HIS A 16 -2.26 -15.30 -12.12
CA HIS A 16 -3.55 -15.50 -12.80
C HIS A 16 -4.76 -15.49 -11.86
N ALA A 17 -4.55 -15.46 -10.54
CA ALA A 17 -5.61 -15.32 -9.56
C ALA A 17 -5.27 -14.20 -8.57
N THR A 18 -6.27 -13.42 -8.17
CA THR A 18 -6.10 -12.30 -7.24
C THR A 18 -7.35 -12.09 -6.41
N VAL A 19 -7.16 -11.61 -5.18
CA VAL A 19 -8.23 -11.04 -4.36
C VAL A 19 -7.76 -9.70 -3.83
N SER A 20 -8.66 -8.73 -3.78
CA SER A 20 -8.43 -7.44 -3.13
C SER A 20 -9.69 -6.96 -2.43
N PHE A 21 -9.51 -6.24 -1.34
CA PHE A 21 -10.59 -5.56 -0.64
C PHE A 21 -10.04 -4.30 0.03
N ASN A 22 -10.93 -3.32 0.25
CA ASN A 22 -10.66 -2.09 0.97
C ASN A 22 -11.87 -1.79 1.86
N THR A 23 -11.60 -1.35 3.08
CA THR A 23 -12.58 -0.76 3.98
C THR A 23 -12.08 0.61 4.40
N GLU A 24 -12.90 1.63 4.21
CA GLU A 24 -12.51 3.01 4.48
C GLU A 24 -13.61 3.75 5.25
N VAL A 25 -13.23 4.43 6.32
CA VAL A 25 -14.10 5.34 7.07
C VAL A 25 -13.65 6.77 6.80
N ARG A 26 -14.58 7.59 6.31
CA ARG A 26 -14.33 8.98 5.93
C ARG A 26 -14.99 9.94 6.91
N PHE A 27 -14.26 10.96 7.30
CA PHE A 27 -14.74 12.05 8.13
C PHE A 27 -14.66 13.33 7.33
N ASN A 28 -15.81 13.96 7.09
CA ASN A 28 -15.85 15.31 6.55
C ASN A 28 -15.66 16.29 7.71
N LEU A 29 -14.65 17.16 7.61
CA LEU A 29 -14.33 18.15 8.63
C LEU A 29 -14.67 19.57 8.15
N ASP A 30 -15.53 19.72 7.14
CA ASP A 30 -15.93 21.01 6.56
C ASP A 30 -16.39 22.03 7.61
N ASP A 31 -17.06 21.56 8.67
CA ASP A 31 -17.53 22.39 9.78
C ASP A 31 -16.38 22.98 10.64
N LEU A 32 -15.22 22.32 10.66
CA LEU A 32 -14.02 22.75 11.40
C LEU A 32 -13.02 23.45 10.48
N ILE A 33 -12.70 22.83 9.35
CA ILE A 33 -11.79 23.34 8.32
C ILE A 33 -12.48 23.13 6.98
N LYS A 34 -12.93 24.24 6.38
CA LYS A 34 -13.59 24.21 5.08
C LYS A 34 -12.75 23.43 4.07
N ARG A 35 -13.41 22.54 3.32
CA ARG A 35 -12.84 21.73 2.22
C ARG A 35 -11.87 20.66 2.70
N PHE A 36 -11.84 20.35 3.99
CA PHE A 36 -10.92 19.38 4.56
C PHE A 36 -11.67 18.14 5.01
N GLY A 37 -11.03 16.98 4.81
CA GLY A 37 -11.51 15.71 5.31
C GLY A 37 -10.36 14.82 5.72
N MET A 38 -10.69 13.75 6.42
CA MET A 38 -9.75 12.70 6.75
C MET A 38 -10.36 11.32 6.49
N ALA A 39 -9.51 10.30 6.44
CA ALA A 39 -9.97 8.92 6.51
C ALA A 39 -8.96 8.03 7.22
N VAL A 40 -9.50 6.92 7.68
CA VAL A 40 -8.73 5.74 8.09
C VAL A 40 -9.18 4.57 7.23
N PHE A 41 -8.26 3.67 6.92
CA PHE A 41 -8.51 2.56 6.04
C PHE A 41 -7.81 1.27 6.46
N LEU A 42 -8.40 0.17 6.04
CA LEU A 42 -7.86 -1.19 6.06
C LEU A 42 -7.92 -1.73 4.64
N ASP A 43 -6.76 -2.08 4.11
CA ASP A 43 -6.58 -2.74 2.82
C ASP A 43 -6.19 -4.19 3.02
N GLY A 44 -6.59 -5.04 2.10
CA GLY A 44 -5.96 -6.34 1.98
C GLY A 44 -6.07 -6.94 0.58
N GLY A 45 -5.13 -7.81 0.26
CA GLY A 45 -5.11 -8.49 -1.02
C GLY A 45 -4.00 -9.52 -1.13
N GLN A 46 -4.08 -10.32 -2.18
CA GLN A 46 -3.06 -11.31 -2.54
C GLN A 46 -3.18 -11.67 -4.02
N VAL A 47 -2.04 -11.99 -4.63
CA VAL A 47 -1.91 -12.52 -5.99
C VAL A 47 -1.30 -13.92 -5.91
N TRP A 48 -1.92 -14.87 -6.60
CA TRP A 48 -1.44 -16.25 -6.75
C TRP A 48 -1.09 -16.56 -8.20
N ARG A 49 -0.14 -17.48 -8.41
CA ARG A 49 0.29 -17.87 -9.76
C ARG A 49 -0.88 -18.43 -10.56
N ASN A 50 -1.65 -19.37 -9.99
CA ASN A 50 -2.85 -19.96 -10.60
C ASN A 50 -4.01 -20.04 -9.60
N PHE A 51 -5.22 -20.33 -10.10
CA PHE A 51 -6.42 -20.52 -9.25
C PHE A 51 -6.30 -21.68 -8.26
N THR A 52 -5.56 -22.73 -8.60
CA THR A 52 -5.31 -23.87 -7.70
C THR A 52 -4.44 -23.52 -6.50
N ASP A 53 -3.73 -22.39 -6.57
CA ASP A 53 -2.78 -21.96 -5.56
C ASP A 53 -3.43 -21.02 -4.52
N ILE A 54 -4.73 -20.71 -4.67
CA ILE A 54 -5.45 -19.83 -3.74
C ILE A 54 -5.35 -20.39 -2.32
N GLY A 55 -4.89 -19.55 -1.39
CA GLY A 55 -4.68 -19.92 0.02
C GLY A 55 -3.31 -20.54 0.33
N SER A 56 -2.45 -20.76 -0.67
CA SER A 56 -1.06 -21.21 -0.47
C SER A 56 -0.18 -20.19 0.25
N THR A 57 -0.51 -18.91 0.10
CA THR A 57 0.11 -17.78 0.80
C THR A 57 -0.98 -16.96 1.48
N PRO A 58 -0.69 -16.38 2.67
CA PRO A 58 -1.67 -15.57 3.40
C PRO A 58 -1.96 -14.27 2.64
N VAL A 59 -3.14 -13.69 2.90
CA VAL A 59 -3.50 -12.34 2.45
C VAL A 59 -2.64 -11.30 3.17
N GLN A 60 -2.11 -10.32 2.44
CA GLN A 60 -1.40 -9.18 3.01
C GLN A 60 -2.41 -8.10 3.39
N PHE A 61 -2.18 -7.46 4.52
CA PHE A 61 -3.01 -6.39 5.07
C PHE A 61 -2.19 -5.13 5.28
N GLY A 62 -2.80 -4.00 4.97
CA GLY A 62 -2.28 -2.66 5.24
C GLY A 62 -3.30 -1.84 6.00
N VAL A 63 -2.85 -1.03 6.94
CA VAL A 63 -3.69 -0.04 7.61
C VAL A 63 -3.11 1.34 7.41
N GLY A 64 -3.96 2.35 7.37
CA GLY A 64 -3.46 3.70 7.23
C GLY A 64 -4.51 4.75 7.46
N GLY A 65 -4.07 5.98 7.27
CA GLY A 65 -4.93 7.14 7.31
C GLY A 65 -4.38 8.26 6.46
N GLY A 66 -5.25 9.18 6.12
CA GLY A 66 -4.89 10.26 5.23
C GLY A 66 -5.79 11.46 5.34
N PHE A 67 -5.27 12.56 4.82
CA PHE A 67 -5.96 13.84 4.75
C PHE A 67 -6.36 14.15 3.32
N ARG A 68 -7.45 14.89 3.19
CA ARG A 68 -8.04 15.28 1.92
C ARG A 68 -8.34 16.76 1.95
N TYR A 69 -7.99 17.45 0.87
CA TYR A 69 -8.29 18.86 0.71
C TYR A 69 -8.89 19.13 -0.68
N GLN A 70 -10.07 19.72 -0.72
CA GLN A 70 -10.71 20.10 -1.98
C GLN A 70 -10.14 21.43 -2.47
N SER A 71 -9.14 21.36 -3.36
CA SER A 71 -8.54 22.53 -3.98
C SER A 71 -9.34 22.98 -5.23
N PRO A 72 -9.12 24.20 -5.75
CA PRO A 72 -9.74 24.66 -7.00
C PRO A 72 -9.41 23.79 -8.23
N ILE A 73 -8.26 23.09 -8.21
CA ILE A 73 -7.81 22.21 -9.30
C ILE A 73 -8.16 20.74 -9.08
N GLY A 74 -8.91 20.43 -8.02
CA GLY A 74 -9.35 19.07 -7.67
C GLY A 74 -8.96 18.63 -6.26
N PRO A 75 -9.39 17.43 -5.84
CA PRO A 75 -9.03 16.87 -4.53
C PRO A 75 -7.53 16.59 -4.43
N ILE A 76 -6.90 17.01 -3.34
CA ILE A 76 -5.54 16.65 -2.96
C ILE A 76 -5.66 15.61 -1.83
N ARG A 77 -4.88 14.52 -1.92
CA ARG A 77 -4.84 13.48 -0.90
C ARG A 77 -3.40 13.19 -0.50
N VAL A 78 -3.19 13.00 0.79
CA VAL A 78 -1.95 12.49 1.37
C VAL A 78 -2.30 11.37 2.32
N ASP A 79 -1.85 10.15 2.03
CA ASP A 79 -2.11 8.96 2.85
C ASP A 79 -0.79 8.37 3.34
N LEU A 80 -0.77 7.97 4.60
CA LEU A 80 0.30 7.18 5.19
C LEU A 80 -0.26 5.80 5.56
N ALA A 81 0.39 4.76 5.06
CA ALA A 81 0.01 3.37 5.27
C ALA A 81 1.15 2.58 5.94
N TYR A 82 0.77 1.55 6.67
CA TYR A 82 1.65 0.62 7.36
C TYR A 82 1.29 -0.83 7.00
N LYS A 83 2.28 -1.61 6.57
CA LYS A 83 2.14 -3.05 6.29
C LYS A 83 2.01 -3.82 7.60
N VAL A 84 0.86 -4.46 7.83
CA VAL A 84 0.55 -5.19 9.08
C VAL A 84 1.30 -6.52 9.12
N ASN A 85 1.27 -7.27 8.02
CA ASN A 85 1.96 -8.55 7.85
C ASN A 85 2.80 -8.55 6.55
N PRO A 86 3.89 -7.78 6.52
CA PRO A 86 4.75 -7.68 5.34
C PRO A 86 5.42 -9.03 5.03
N THR A 87 5.70 -9.28 3.76
CA THR A 87 6.51 -10.43 3.33
C THR A 87 8.01 -10.12 3.40
N ASP A 88 8.84 -11.14 3.17
CA ASP A 88 10.29 -10.94 3.04
C ASP A 88 10.61 -9.99 1.88
N GLU A 89 9.84 -10.08 0.78
CA GLU A 89 9.98 -9.18 -0.35
C GLU A 89 9.68 -7.72 0.02
N ASP A 90 8.63 -7.51 0.82
CA ASP A 90 8.28 -6.18 1.33
C ASP A 90 9.41 -5.58 2.19
N LEU A 91 10.06 -6.42 2.99
CA LEU A 91 11.14 -6.04 3.90
C LEU A 91 12.53 -6.06 3.25
N ARG A 92 12.64 -6.41 1.96
CA ARG A 92 13.92 -6.60 1.25
C ARG A 92 14.83 -7.60 1.95
N ILE A 93 14.26 -8.67 2.48
CA ILE A 93 15.01 -9.80 3.01
C ILE A 93 15.24 -10.77 1.85
N TYR A 94 16.49 -11.13 1.58
CA TYR A 94 16.85 -12.06 0.52
C TYR A 94 17.76 -13.16 1.07
N GLN A 95 17.32 -14.42 0.96
CA GLN A 95 18.03 -15.57 1.54
C GLN A 95 18.39 -15.41 3.03
N GLY A 96 17.49 -14.81 3.81
CA GLY A 96 17.69 -14.53 5.24
C GLY A 96 18.65 -13.39 5.56
N GLN A 97 19.19 -12.69 4.55
CA GLN A 97 19.96 -11.47 4.72
C GLN A 97 19.04 -10.25 4.59
N GLU A 98 19.12 -9.33 5.55
CA GLU A 98 18.34 -8.09 5.53
C GLU A 98 19.03 -7.04 4.64
N HIS A 99 18.35 -6.59 3.58
CA HIS A 99 18.77 -5.45 2.75
C HIS A 99 17.84 -4.24 2.90
N GLY A 100 16.88 -4.32 3.82
CA GLY A 100 15.87 -3.31 4.07
C GLY A 100 16.13 -2.47 5.31
N SER A 101 15.13 -1.67 5.65
CA SER A 101 15.07 -0.78 6.80
C SER A 101 13.69 -0.85 7.44
N ALA A 102 13.55 -0.39 8.68
CA ALA A 102 12.26 -0.22 9.34
C ALA A 102 11.26 0.62 8.52
N TRP A 103 11.75 1.51 7.64
CA TRP A 103 10.93 2.33 6.74
C TRP A 103 10.21 1.53 5.65
N ASN A 104 10.66 0.30 5.32
CA ASN A 104 10.04 -0.52 4.27
C ASN A 104 8.60 -0.94 4.56
N ARG A 105 8.18 -0.86 5.83
CA ARG A 105 6.79 -1.10 6.24
C ARG A 105 5.87 0.08 6.00
N TRP A 106 6.42 1.28 5.83
CA TRP A 106 5.66 2.51 5.65
C TRP A 106 5.52 2.85 4.17
N GLY A 107 4.31 3.22 3.76
CA GLY A 107 4.00 3.70 2.42
C GLY A 107 3.40 5.10 2.48
N LEU A 108 3.93 6.03 1.68
CA LEU A 108 3.36 7.35 1.47
C LEU A 108 2.69 7.37 0.10
N HIS A 109 1.42 7.77 0.06
CA HIS A 109 0.70 7.98 -1.18
C HIS A 109 0.24 9.43 -1.27
N PHE A 110 0.39 10.02 -2.45
CA PHE A 110 0.02 11.39 -2.74
C PHE A 110 -0.69 11.44 -4.09
N SER A 111 -1.82 12.15 -4.15
CA SER A 111 -2.57 12.31 -5.40
C SER A 111 -3.20 13.69 -5.50
N ILE A 112 -3.30 14.22 -6.72
CA ILE A 112 -4.04 15.43 -7.06
C ILE A 112 -5.01 15.09 -8.19
N GLY A 113 -6.27 15.49 -8.03
CA GLY A 113 -7.34 15.24 -8.99
C GLY A 113 -8.20 14.02 -8.65
N GLN A 114 -9.22 13.78 -9.47
CA GLN A 114 -9.98 12.53 -9.45
C GLN A 114 -9.34 11.59 -10.48
N ALA A 115 -8.92 10.40 -10.07
CA ALA A 115 -8.57 9.35 -11.01
C ALA A 115 -9.89 8.83 -11.62
N PHE A 116 -10.00 8.88 -12.94
CA PHE A 116 -11.15 8.39 -13.71
C PHE A 116 -11.09 6.88 -13.92
#